data_AF-A0A4U5NUE9-F1
#
_entry.id   AF-A0A4U5NUE9-F1
#
_cell.length_a   1.000
_cell.length_b   1.000
_cell.length_c   1.000
_cell.angle_alpha   90.00
_cell.angle_beta   90.00
_cell.angle_gamma   90.00
#
_symmetry.space_group_name_H-M   'P 1'
#
loop_
_entity.id
_entity.type
_entity.pdbx_description
1 polymer ?
#
loop_
_entity_poly.entity_id
_entity_poly.type
_entity_poly.pdbx_seq_one_letter_code
_entity_poly.pdbx_strand_id
1 'polypeptide(L)'
;MFVSSNVDMTNNIAFGPIGMAAAVTATCPCSDGTRYFFNTTTQTDWNQIIGNNMQEFVLRCPGTMACVCSSPTVCYMPSTDNIDLVFAPFCSGGTCASYMLLMANAATDAMNPAAGSTGSPITYGSQLDASGNFMMLPDSYQQINAVGCGGCPLQMNC
;
A
#
# COMPACT_ATOMS: atom_id res chain seq x y z
N MET A 1 -5.74 -7.50 -1.36
CA MET A 1 -4.90 -6.63 -2.22
C MET A 1 -4.73 -7.22 -3.62
N PHE A 2 -4.95 -6.46 -4.70
CA PHE A 2 -4.52 -6.84 -6.05
C PHE A 2 -3.08 -6.33 -6.30
N VAL A 3 -2.23 -7.19 -6.85
CA VAL A 3 -0.87 -6.85 -7.24
C VAL A 3 -0.73 -7.09 -8.72
N SER A 4 -0.46 -6.04 -9.48
CA SER A 4 -0.30 -6.08 -10.93
C SER A 4 0.86 -6.96 -11.36
N SER A 5 0.76 -7.58 -12.53
CA SER A 5 1.81 -8.43 -13.12
C SER A 5 3.10 -7.65 -13.46
N ASN A 6 3.03 -6.32 -13.47
CA ASN A 6 4.19 -5.45 -13.65
C ASN A 6 5.01 -5.24 -12.37
N VAL A 7 4.59 -5.80 -11.24
CA VAL A 7 5.38 -5.85 -10.01
C VAL A 7 6.35 -7.03 -10.07
N ASP A 8 7.64 -6.74 -10.09
CA ASP A 8 8.66 -7.76 -9.93
C ASP A 8 8.73 -8.20 -8.46
N MET A 9 8.30 -9.42 -8.17
CA MET A 9 8.27 -9.96 -6.81
C MET A 9 9.65 -10.07 -6.14
N THR A 10 10.73 -10.05 -6.92
CA THR A 10 12.11 -10.11 -6.41
C THR A 10 12.66 -8.72 -6.13
N ASN A 11 12.38 -7.78 -7.03
CA ASN A 11 13.03 -6.47 -7.02
C ASN A 11 12.15 -5.34 -6.47
N ASN A 12 10.82 -5.48 -6.53
CA ASN A 12 9.88 -4.45 -6.10
C ASN A 12 9.24 -4.72 -4.75
N ILE A 13 9.29 -5.96 -4.26
CA ILE A 13 8.81 -6.31 -2.92
C ILE A 13 9.99 -6.35 -1.97
N ALA A 14 10.12 -5.31 -1.14
CA ALA A 14 11.14 -5.29 -0.11
C ALA A 14 10.80 -6.30 1.00
N PHE A 15 11.84 -6.96 1.53
CA PHE A 15 11.78 -7.98 2.60
C PHE A 15 11.27 -9.38 2.20
N GLY A 16 11.22 -9.68 0.90
CA GLY A 16 10.95 -11.02 0.38
C GLY A 16 9.52 -11.19 -0.15
N PRO A 17 9.16 -12.39 -0.64
CA PRO A 17 7.87 -12.62 -1.29
C PRO A 17 6.67 -12.27 -0.40
N ILE A 18 5.60 -11.83 -1.06
CA ILE A 18 4.29 -11.58 -0.42
C ILE A 18 3.84 -12.84 0.33
N GLY A 19 3.50 -12.68 1.61
CA GLY A 19 3.15 -13.80 2.49
C GLY A 19 4.21 -14.15 3.53
N MET A 20 5.41 -13.55 3.47
CA MET A 20 6.47 -13.78 4.47
C MET A 20 6.19 -13.13 5.82
N ALA A 21 5.65 -11.91 5.81
CA ALA A 21 5.32 -11.15 7.00
C ALA A 21 3.87 -11.47 7.44
N ALA A 22 2.86 -10.85 6.82
CA ALA A 22 1.48 -11.28 6.96
C ALA A 22 1.21 -12.52 6.10
N ALA A 23 0.76 -13.61 6.73
CA ALA A 23 0.44 -14.85 6.02
C ALA A 23 -0.70 -14.65 5.00
N VAL A 24 -0.48 -15.14 3.78
CA VAL A 24 -1.48 -15.21 2.70
C VAL A 24 -2.39 -16.41 2.95
N THR A 25 -3.70 -16.17 3.01
CA THR A 25 -4.73 -17.20 3.21
C THR A 25 -5.24 -17.79 1.91
N ALA A 26 -5.27 -16.98 0.85
CA ALA A 26 -5.67 -17.39 -0.48
C ALA A 26 -5.06 -16.46 -1.53
N THR A 27 -4.99 -16.96 -2.76
CA THR A 27 -4.66 -16.17 -3.94
C THR A 27 -5.70 -16.43 -5.03
N CYS A 28 -5.95 -15.42 -5.85
CA CYS A 28 -6.78 -15.51 -7.04
C CYS A 28 -5.98 -14.93 -8.22
N PRO A 29 -5.44 -15.77 -9.10
CA PRO A 29 -4.80 -15.32 -10.33
C PRO A 29 -5.80 -14.55 -11.20
N CYS A 30 -5.35 -13.46 -11.81
CA CYS A 30 -6.11 -12.59 -12.71
C CYS A 30 -5.31 -12.41 -14.01
N SER A 31 -5.90 -11.86 -15.08
CA SER A 31 -5.14 -11.71 -16.34
C SER A 31 -4.00 -10.70 -16.22
N ASP A 32 -4.20 -9.66 -15.40
CA ASP A 32 -3.26 -8.54 -15.25
C ASP A 32 -2.51 -8.56 -13.91
N GLY A 33 -2.57 -9.67 -13.17
CA GLY A 33 -1.95 -9.75 -11.85
C GLY A 33 -2.50 -10.86 -10.97
N THR A 34 -2.41 -10.67 -9.66
CA THR A 34 -2.92 -11.64 -8.68
C THR A 34 -3.54 -10.89 -7.52
N ARG A 35 -4.71 -11.35 -7.08
CA ARG A 35 -5.34 -10.89 -5.85
C ARG A 35 -4.91 -11.78 -4.68
N TYR A 36 -4.30 -11.16 -3.69
CA TYR A 36 -3.87 -11.77 -2.43
C TYR A 36 -4.86 -11.47 -1.33
N PHE A 37 -5.16 -12.50 -0.54
CA PHE A 37 -5.96 -12.44 0.67
C PHE A 37 -5.05 -12.76 1.84
N PHE A 38 -5.10 -11.94 2.89
CA PHE A 38 -4.22 -12.06 4.06
C PHE A 38 -5.01 -12.50 5.28
N ASN A 39 -4.30 -13.03 6.28
CA ASN A 39 -4.87 -13.29 7.59
C ASN A 39 -5.44 -12.00 8.20
N THR A 40 -6.53 -12.15 8.94
CA THR A 40 -7.15 -11.04 9.64
C THR A 40 -6.25 -10.56 10.78
N THR A 41 -6.13 -9.25 10.96
CA THR A 41 -5.45 -8.64 12.11
C THR A 41 -6.24 -7.44 12.58
N THR A 42 -6.21 -7.19 13.89
CA THR A 42 -6.81 -6.00 14.53
C THR A 42 -5.74 -5.05 15.06
N GLN A 43 -4.46 -5.28 14.71
CA GLN A 43 -3.37 -4.42 15.15
C GLN A 43 -3.46 -3.06 14.47
N THR A 44 -3.40 -1.99 15.25
CA THR A 44 -3.58 -0.61 14.76
C THR A 44 -2.32 0.24 14.76
N ASP A 45 -1.34 -0.09 15.61
CA ASP A 45 -0.08 0.66 15.73
C ASP A 45 0.94 0.17 14.71
N TRP A 46 1.36 1.07 13.81
CA TRP A 46 2.35 0.82 12.77
C TRP A 46 3.71 0.38 13.30
N ASN A 47 4.14 0.85 14.47
CA ASN A 47 5.41 0.41 15.06
C ASN A 47 5.36 -1.08 15.41
N GLN A 48 4.23 -1.55 15.93
CA GLN A 48 4.01 -2.98 16.22
C GLN A 48 3.82 -3.78 14.93
N ILE A 49 3.13 -3.22 13.93
CA ILE A 49 2.96 -3.88 12.63
C ILE A 49 4.33 -4.15 12.00
N ILE A 50 5.17 -3.12 11.88
CA ILE A 50 6.49 -3.23 11.26
C ILE A 50 7.44 -4.04 12.15
N GLY A 51 7.49 -3.75 13.45
CA GLY A 51 8.41 -4.40 14.40
C GLY A 51 8.17 -5.90 14.56
N ASN A 52 6.94 -6.37 14.35
CA ASN A 52 6.57 -7.78 14.44
C ASN A 52 6.35 -8.45 13.07
N ASN A 53 6.72 -7.80 11.96
CA ASN A 53 6.52 -8.31 10.60
C ASN A 53 5.06 -8.71 10.30
N MET A 54 4.10 -7.84 10.61
CA MET A 54 2.67 -8.05 10.36
C MET A 54 2.14 -7.31 9.12
N GLN A 55 3.00 -6.61 8.39
CA GLN A 55 2.70 -5.99 7.10
C GLN A 55 2.47 -7.05 6.01
N GLU A 56 1.61 -6.76 5.04
CA GLU A 56 1.41 -7.59 3.84
C GLU A 56 2.69 -7.68 3.02
N PHE A 57 3.24 -6.51 2.70
CA PHE A 57 4.49 -6.33 1.97
C PHE A 57 4.89 -4.86 1.96
N VAL A 58 6.12 -4.59 1.50
CA VAL A 58 6.62 -3.23 1.22
C VAL A 58 6.90 -3.13 -0.27
N LEU A 59 6.24 -2.18 -0.95
CA LEU A 59 6.45 -1.94 -2.38
C LEU A 59 7.44 -0.80 -2.61
N ARG A 60 8.44 -1.07 -3.44
CA ARG A 60 9.40 -0.09 -3.97
C ARG A 60 9.51 -0.26 -5.48
N CYS A 61 8.92 0.67 -6.23
CA CYS A 61 9.04 0.71 -7.69
C CYS A 61 10.20 1.64 -8.09
N PRO A 62 10.83 1.45 -9.25
CA PRO A 62 11.85 2.38 -9.75
C PRO A 62 11.27 3.78 -10.00
N GLY A 63 11.96 4.82 -9.54
CA GLY A 63 11.55 6.21 -9.73
C GLY A 63 10.17 6.50 -9.12
N THR A 64 9.36 7.29 -9.83
CA THR A 64 7.98 7.64 -9.43
C THR A 64 6.94 6.73 -10.09
N MET A 65 7.32 5.52 -10.49
CA MET A 65 6.47 4.62 -11.29
C MET A 65 5.56 3.73 -10.45
N ALA A 66 5.56 3.87 -9.13
CA ALA A 66 4.57 3.17 -8.30
C ALA A 66 3.17 3.69 -8.62
N CYS A 67 2.20 2.80 -8.68
CA CYS A 67 0.79 3.15 -8.75
C CYS A 67 0.05 2.41 -7.64
N VAL A 68 -0.72 3.14 -6.85
CA VAL A 68 -1.60 2.58 -5.82
C VAL A 68 -3.01 3.09 -6.06
N CYS A 69 -4.00 2.22 -5.98
CA CYS A 69 -5.38 2.57 -6.25
C CYS A 69 -6.28 2.14 -5.09
N SER A 70 -7.05 3.09 -4.56
CA SER A 70 -8.13 2.81 -3.60
C SER A 70 -9.39 2.32 -4.30
N SER A 71 -9.57 2.67 -5.57
CA SER A 71 -10.63 2.17 -6.45
C SER A 71 -10.18 2.27 -7.92
N PRO A 72 -10.94 1.70 -8.89
CA PRO A 72 -10.60 1.82 -10.31
C PRO A 72 -10.46 3.26 -10.83
N THR A 73 -11.07 4.24 -10.17
CA THR A 73 -11.04 5.66 -10.58
C THR A 73 -10.18 6.54 -9.67
N VAL A 74 -9.66 5.99 -8.57
CA VAL A 74 -8.87 6.74 -7.58
C VAL A 74 -7.54 6.05 -7.40
N CYS A 75 -6.54 6.58 -8.11
CA CYS A 75 -5.16 6.11 -8.08
C CYS A 75 -4.18 7.24 -7.77
N TYR A 76 -3.01 6.87 -7.27
CA TYR A 76 -1.98 7.79 -6.81
C TYR A 76 -0.59 7.35 -7.27
N MET A 77 0.30 8.32 -7.47
CA MET A 77 1.70 8.15 -7.84
C MET A 77 2.62 8.90 -6.88
N PRO A 78 3.84 8.39 -6.61
CA PRO A 78 4.82 9.07 -5.78
C PRO A 78 5.21 10.46 -6.32
N SER A 79 5.39 11.42 -5.42
CA SER A 79 5.94 12.74 -5.75
C SER A 79 7.47 12.73 -5.92
N THR A 80 8.13 11.70 -5.39
CA THR A 80 9.59 11.50 -5.41
C THR A 80 9.93 10.01 -5.50
N ASP A 81 11.18 9.69 -5.80
CA ASP A 81 11.67 8.31 -6.04
C ASP A 81 12.08 7.57 -4.76
N ASN A 82 12.12 8.25 -3.61
CA ASN A 82 12.54 7.70 -2.32
C ASN A 82 11.36 7.42 -1.39
N ILE A 83 10.29 6.84 -1.94
CA ILE A 83 9.09 6.48 -1.19
C ILE A 83 8.96 4.97 -1.08
N ASP A 84 8.91 4.47 0.14
CA ASP A 84 8.51 3.11 0.45
C ASP A 84 7.01 3.07 0.81
N LEU A 85 6.30 2.10 0.24
CA LEU A 85 4.87 1.92 0.47
C LEU A 85 4.67 0.65 1.27
N VAL A 86 4.35 0.80 2.55
CA VAL A 86 4.12 -0.34 3.46
C VAL A 86 2.62 -0.61 3.50
N PHE A 87 2.21 -1.84 3.22
CA PHE A 87 0.81 -2.25 3.25
C PHE A 87 0.56 -3.18 4.42
N ALA A 88 -0.51 -2.96 5.17
CA ALA A 88 -0.91 -3.85 6.26
C ALA A 88 -2.41 -4.17 6.18
N PRO A 89 -2.82 -5.39 6.52
CA PRO A 89 -4.24 -5.68 6.67
C PRO A 89 -4.73 -5.04 7.97
N PHE A 90 -5.99 -4.65 8.01
CA PHE A 90 -6.68 -4.29 9.25
C PHE A 90 -8.15 -4.67 9.14
N CYS A 91 -8.66 -5.32 10.18
CA CYS A 91 -10.01 -5.81 10.26
C CYS A 91 -10.76 -5.16 11.43
N SER A 92 -11.94 -4.61 11.15
CA SER A 92 -12.83 -4.06 12.17
C SER A 92 -14.29 -4.35 11.78
N GLY A 93 -15.10 -4.75 12.76
CA GLY A 93 -16.52 -5.05 12.53
C GLY A 93 -16.77 -6.14 11.49
N GLY A 94 -15.87 -7.12 11.37
CA GLY A 94 -15.96 -8.21 10.39
C GLY A 94 -15.58 -7.84 8.95
N THR A 95 -15.18 -6.59 8.70
CA THR A 95 -14.66 -6.14 7.39
C THR A 95 -13.15 -5.96 7.50
N CYS A 96 -12.42 -6.46 6.50
CA CYS A 96 -10.97 -6.30 6.39
C CYS A 96 -10.61 -5.47 5.16
N ALA A 97 -9.64 -4.58 5.31
CA ALA A 97 -9.08 -3.81 4.21
C ALA A 97 -7.56 -3.72 4.35
N SER A 98 -6.88 -3.47 3.25
CA SER A 98 -5.45 -3.20 3.23
C SER A 98 -5.22 -1.69 3.30
N TYR A 99 -4.40 -1.24 4.24
CA TYR A 99 -4.07 0.17 4.44
C TYR A 99 -2.61 0.44 4.10
N MET A 100 -2.34 1.63 3.58
CA MET A 100 -1.01 2.04 3.16
C MET A 100 -0.40 3.06 4.11
N LEU A 101 0.79 2.77 4.59
CA LEU A 101 1.71 3.72 5.22
C LEU A 101 2.72 4.22 4.17
N LEU A 102 2.92 5.54 4.11
CA LEU A 102 3.99 6.16 3.35
C LEU A 102 5.22 6.23 4.25
N MET A 103 6.36 5.74 3.77
CA MET A 103 7.64 5.93 4.43
C MET A 103 8.50 6.79 3.51
N ALA A 104 8.78 8.02 3.94
CA ALA A 104 9.48 9.02 3.14
C ALA A 104 10.40 9.90 4.01
N ASN A 105 11.20 10.76 3.36
CA ASN A 105 12.21 11.58 4.04
C ASN A 105 11.65 12.93 4.49
N ALA A 106 10.73 13.53 3.73
CA ALA A 106 10.15 14.83 4.04
C ALA A 106 8.64 14.72 4.30
N ALA A 107 8.12 15.52 5.24
CA ALA A 107 6.69 15.59 5.54
C ALA A 107 5.81 15.98 4.33
N THR A 108 6.41 16.64 3.34
CA THR A 108 5.79 17.06 2.08
C THR A 108 5.84 16.00 0.98
N ASP A 109 6.63 14.94 1.15
CA ASP A 109 6.64 13.81 0.20
C ASP A 109 5.27 13.14 0.23
N ALA A 110 4.75 12.77 -0.94
CA ALA A 110 3.35 12.42 -1.08
C ALA A 110 3.09 11.36 -2.15
N MET A 111 1.93 10.73 -2.03
CA MET A 111 1.24 10.05 -3.12
C MET A 111 0.22 11.02 -3.70
N ASN A 112 0.52 11.57 -4.88
CA ASN A 112 -0.34 12.52 -5.57
C ASN A 112 -1.38 11.77 -6.41
N PRO A 113 -2.61 12.27 -6.53
CA PRO A 113 -3.60 11.69 -7.43
C PRO A 113 -3.06 11.65 -8.86
N ALA A 114 -3.20 10.51 -9.53
CA ALA A 114 -2.85 10.37 -10.93
C ALA A 114 -3.70 11.30 -11.81
N ALA A 115 -3.26 11.59 -13.03
CA ALA A 115 -4.04 12.40 -13.96
C ALA A 115 -5.45 11.80 -14.16
N GLY A 116 -6.50 12.62 -13.95
CA GLY A 116 -7.89 12.19 -14.03
C GLY A 116 -8.45 11.49 -12.78
N SER A 117 -7.62 11.25 -11.75
CA SER A 117 -8.05 10.74 -10.44
C SER A 117 -8.72 11.84 -9.61
N THR A 118 -9.78 11.50 -8.88
CA THR A 118 -10.50 12.44 -8.00
C THR A 118 -10.02 12.41 -6.54
N GLY A 119 -8.93 11.70 -6.26
CA GLY A 119 -8.36 11.61 -4.91
C GLY A 119 -7.74 12.92 -4.43
N SER A 120 -7.43 12.99 -3.13
CA SER A 120 -6.61 14.05 -2.54
C SER A 120 -5.19 13.55 -2.27
N PRO A 121 -4.13 14.38 -2.37
CA PRO A 121 -2.78 13.98 -2.03
C PRO A 121 -2.70 13.38 -0.61
N ILE A 122 -1.93 12.29 -0.48
CA ILE A 122 -1.62 11.65 0.79
C ILE A 122 -0.16 11.97 1.09
N THR A 123 0.11 12.84 2.07
CA THR A 123 1.47 13.24 2.41
C THR A 123 2.01 12.41 3.57
N TYR A 124 3.33 12.26 3.67
CA TYR A 124 3.98 11.58 4.79
C TYR A 124 3.62 12.27 6.11
N GLY A 125 3.65 13.60 6.13
CA GLY A 125 3.26 14.37 7.31
C GLY A 125 1.80 14.20 7.74
N SER A 126 0.89 13.88 6.81
CA SER A 126 -0.52 13.65 7.12
C SER A 126 -0.79 12.34 7.89
N GLN A 127 0.24 11.51 8.07
CA GLN A 127 0.17 10.23 8.78
C GLN A 127 0.79 10.32 10.18
N LEU A 128 1.32 11.49 10.55
CA LEU A 128 2.00 11.73 11.82
C LEU A 128 1.13 12.58 12.75
N ASP A 129 1.20 12.28 14.05
CA ASP A 129 0.67 13.15 15.10
C ASP A 129 1.57 14.38 15.32
N ALA A 130 1.14 15.27 16.22
CA ALA A 130 1.91 16.49 16.56
C ALA A 130 3.29 16.21 17.18
N SER A 131 3.54 14.99 17.63
CA SER A 131 4.80 14.53 18.22
C SER A 131 5.67 13.77 17.20
N GLY A 132 5.20 13.62 15.95
CA GLY A 132 5.90 12.89 14.89
C GLY A 132 5.73 11.38 14.94
N ASN A 133 4.78 10.83 15.70
CA ASN A 133 4.49 9.40 15.69
C ASN A 133 3.44 9.05 14.65
N PHE A 134 3.50 7.85 14.07
CA PHE A 134 2.43 7.34 13.22
C PHE A 134 1.10 7.28 13.96
N MET A 135 0.05 7.83 13.35
CA MET A 135 -1.31 7.68 13.86
C MET A 135 -1.76 6.21 13.75
N MET A 136 -2.77 5.81 14.51
CA MET A 136 -3.29 4.44 14.53
C MET A 136 -4.20 4.15 13.32
N LEU A 137 -4.27 2.90 12.87
CA LEU A 137 -5.33 2.48 11.94
C LEU A 137 -6.71 2.45 12.63
N PRO A 138 -7.81 2.76 11.92
CA PRO A 138 -7.90 3.20 10.53
C PRO A 138 -8.12 4.73 10.44
N ASP A 139 -7.24 5.55 11.04
CA ASP A 139 -7.35 7.02 11.05
C ASP A 139 -7.21 7.63 9.64
N SER A 140 -6.28 8.55 9.38
CA SER A 140 -6.11 9.20 8.07
C SER A 140 -5.57 8.28 6.95
N TYR A 141 -5.37 7.00 7.23
CA TYR A 141 -4.78 6.04 6.30
C TYR A 141 -5.76 5.64 5.19
N GLN A 142 -5.28 5.71 3.95
CA GLN A 142 -6.05 5.33 2.78
C GLN A 142 -6.12 3.80 2.67
N GLN A 143 -7.34 3.29 2.49
CA GLN A 143 -7.54 1.91 2.04
C GLN A 143 -7.09 1.77 0.58
N ILE A 144 -6.26 0.77 0.31
CA ILE A 144 -5.73 0.47 -1.01
C ILE A 144 -6.20 -0.92 -1.46
N ASN A 145 -6.70 -0.98 -2.68
CA ASN A 145 -7.23 -2.19 -3.28
C ASN A 145 -6.29 -2.81 -4.31
N ALA A 146 -5.45 -2.00 -4.94
CA ALA A 146 -4.54 -2.45 -5.99
C ALA A 146 -3.23 -1.67 -6.02
N VAL A 147 -2.17 -2.35 -6.41
CA VAL A 147 -0.84 -1.77 -6.59
C VAL A 147 -0.15 -2.28 -7.85
N GLY A 148 0.79 -1.49 -8.39
CA GLY A 148 1.61 -1.86 -9.54
C GLY A 148 2.86 -1.00 -9.70
N CYS A 149 3.80 -1.47 -10.52
CA CYS A 149 4.98 -0.72 -10.94
C CYS A 149 4.93 -0.47 -12.46
N GLY A 150 4.80 0.78 -12.89
CA GLY A 150 4.64 1.15 -14.30
C GLY A 150 3.81 2.41 -14.54
N GLY A 151 3.42 3.11 -13.47
CA GLY A 151 2.53 4.27 -13.51
C GLY A 151 1.06 3.89 -13.42
N CYS A 152 0.21 4.92 -13.36
CA CYS A 152 -1.24 4.81 -13.32
C CYS A 152 -1.87 5.15 -14.69
N PRO A 153 -3.06 4.64 -15.01
CA PRO A 153 -3.92 3.76 -14.20
C PRO A 153 -3.49 2.29 -14.22
N LEU A 154 -3.96 1.51 -13.24
CA LEU A 154 -3.80 0.05 -13.24
C LEU A 154 -4.95 -0.62 -13.98
N GLN A 155 -4.62 -1.57 -14.86
CA GLN A 155 -5.58 -2.53 -15.37
C GLN A 155 -5.79 -3.63 -14.32
N MET A 156 -7.04 -3.89 -13.96
CA MET A 156 -7.41 -4.79 -12.87
C MET A 156 -8.45 -5.80 -13.35
N ASN A 157 -8.15 -6.53 -14.43
CA ASN A 157 -9.06 -7.53 -14.96
C ASN A 157 -9.00 -8.81 -14.10
N CYS A 158 -9.94 -8.88 -13.17
CA CYS A 158 -10.38 -10.05 -12.40
C CYS A 158 -11.91 -10.16 -12.59
#